data_AF-A0A951JKU5-F1
#
_entry.id   AF-A0A951JKU5-F1
#
_cell.length_a   1.000
_cell.length_b   1.000
_cell.length_c   1.000
_cell.angle_alpha   90.00
_cell.angle_beta   90.00
_cell.angle_gamma   90.00
#
_symmetry.space_group_name_H-M   'P 1'
#
loop_
_entity.id
_entity.type
_entity.pdbx_description
1 polymer ?
#
loop_
_entity_poly.entity_id
_entity_poly.type
_entity_poly.pdbx_seq_one_letter_code
_entity_poly.pdbx_strand_id
1 'polypeptide(L)'
;MNGFDPQFLVKGAYFAAAFLFIFGLKRMASPKTARGGIVWAGAGMLVATLATFATPQMENFILMLVAMGLATVLAWWSGRRVAMTDMPQMVALYNGMGGGAAAAIGAVELLRGGEHALAFVVLAVAGSIIGAIAFSGSLIAFAKLQGWMRKPVRF
;
A
#
# COMPACT_ATOMS: atom_id res chain seq x y z
N MET A 1 12.34 -9.74 -36.28
CA MET A 1 12.73 -10.76 -35.28
C MET A 1 12.16 -10.30 -33.96
N ASN A 2 11.18 -11.04 -33.42
CA ASN A 2 10.33 -10.58 -32.32
C ASN A 2 11.15 -10.44 -31.03
N GLY A 3 11.60 -9.21 -30.76
CA GLY A 3 12.21 -8.84 -29.50
C GLY A 3 11.16 -8.93 -28.40
N PHE A 4 11.45 -9.73 -27.40
CA PHE A 4 10.62 -9.88 -26.21
C PHE A 4 10.46 -8.52 -25.51
N ASP A 5 9.25 -7.97 -25.49
CA ASP A 5 8.95 -6.67 -24.86
C ASP A 5 8.84 -6.85 -23.34
N PRO A 6 9.76 -6.29 -22.52
CA PRO A 6 9.68 -6.37 -21.07
C PRO A 6 8.35 -5.83 -20.52
N GLN A 7 7.70 -4.89 -21.20
CA GLN A 7 6.40 -4.38 -20.77
C GLN A 7 5.29 -5.44 -20.85
N PHE A 8 5.36 -6.36 -21.82
CA PHE A 8 4.41 -7.47 -21.91
C PHE A 8 4.49 -8.36 -20.67
N LEU A 9 5.71 -8.66 -20.21
CA LEU A 9 5.90 -9.40 -18.96
C LEU A 9 5.40 -8.66 -17.73
N VAL A 10 5.71 -7.36 -17.61
CA VAL A 10 5.28 -6.56 -16.45
C VAL A 10 3.75 -6.50 -16.39
N LYS A 11 3.08 -6.27 -17.53
CA LYS A 11 1.61 -6.28 -17.62
C LYS A 11 1.03 -7.66 -17.29
N GLY A 12 1.64 -8.73 -17.80
CA GLY A 12 1.26 -10.11 -17.48
C GLY A 12 1.40 -10.43 -15.99
N ALA A 13 2.47 -9.96 -15.35
CA ALA A 13 2.69 -10.10 -13.92
C ALA A 13 1.66 -9.31 -13.09
N TYR A 14 1.30 -8.09 -13.50
CA TYR A 14 0.24 -7.32 -12.83
C TYR A 14 -1.13 -7.99 -12.97
N PHE A 15 -1.43 -8.57 -14.14
CA PHE A 15 -2.64 -9.35 -14.34
C PHE A 15 -2.69 -10.58 -13.42
N ALA A 16 -1.57 -11.32 -13.32
CA ALA A 16 -1.45 -12.44 -12.39
C ALA A 16 -1.59 -11.99 -10.93
N ALA A 17 -0.94 -10.90 -10.53
CA ALA A 17 -1.05 -10.34 -9.18
C ALA A 17 -2.49 -9.95 -8.83
N ALA A 18 -3.21 -9.28 -9.75
CA ALA A 18 -4.62 -8.95 -9.57
C ALA A 18 -5.49 -10.20 -9.34
N PHE A 19 -5.27 -11.27 -10.11
CA PHE A 19 -5.93 -12.54 -9.88
C PHE A 19 -5.62 -13.13 -8.49
N LEU A 20 -4.34 -13.13 -8.08
CA LEU A 20 -3.92 -13.66 -6.78
C LEU A 20 -4.52 -12.86 -5.61
N PHE A 21 -4.64 -11.53 -5.73
CA PHE A 21 -5.31 -10.70 -4.73
C PHE A 21 -6.81 -11.01 -4.63
N ILE A 22 -7.52 -11.09 -5.76
CA ILE A 22 -8.95 -11.41 -5.78
C ILE A 22 -9.19 -12.81 -5.19
N PHE A 23 -8.38 -13.79 -5.59
CA PHE A 23 -8.46 -15.15 -5.08
C PHE A 23 -8.14 -15.22 -3.58
N GLY A 24 -7.11 -14.51 -3.14
CA GLY A 24 -6.73 -14.39 -1.73
C GLY A 24 -7.87 -13.80 -0.88
N LEU A 25 -8.45 -12.67 -1.31
CA LEU A 25 -9.60 -12.03 -0.66
C LEU A 25 -10.81 -12.96 -0.58
N LYS A 26 -11.15 -13.64 -1.67
CA LYS A 26 -12.24 -14.63 -1.70
C LYS A 26 -12.04 -15.74 -0.67
N ARG A 27 -10.80 -16.22 -0.50
CA ARG A 27 -10.48 -17.25 0.51
C ARG A 27 -10.46 -16.70 1.93
N MET A 28 -10.08 -15.44 2.13
CA MET A 28 -10.15 -14.79 3.45
C MET A 28 -11.58 -14.63 3.97
N ALA A 29 -12.59 -14.65 3.09
CA ALA A 29 -14.00 -14.57 3.47
C ALA A 29 -14.58 -15.84 4.12
N SER A 30 -13.84 -16.97 4.17
CA SER A 30 -14.30 -18.20 4.83
C SER A 30 -13.31 -18.66 5.92
N PRO A 31 -13.79 -19.01 7.14
CA PRO A 31 -12.92 -19.49 8.22
C PRO A 31 -12.05 -20.68 7.82
N LYS A 32 -12.58 -21.60 7.01
CA LYS A 32 -11.87 -22.83 6.59
C LYS A 32 -10.68 -22.54 5.68
N THR A 33 -10.70 -21.43 4.93
CA THR A 33 -9.69 -21.11 3.92
C THR A 33 -8.91 -19.83 4.21
N ALA A 34 -9.23 -19.11 5.29
CA ALA A 34 -8.67 -17.80 5.59
C ALA A 34 -7.14 -17.76 5.69
N ARG A 35 -6.54 -18.73 6.40
CA ARG A 35 -5.07 -18.82 6.51
C ARG A 35 -4.39 -19.02 5.15
N GLY A 36 -5.02 -19.79 4.26
CA GLY A 36 -4.52 -19.93 2.88
C GLY A 36 -4.72 -18.65 2.07
N GLY A 37 -5.84 -17.94 2.27
CA GLY A 37 -6.16 -16.71 1.56
C GLY A 37 -5.11 -15.61 1.72
N ILE A 38 -4.63 -15.37 2.95
CA ILE A 38 -3.57 -14.36 3.17
C ILE A 38 -2.24 -14.74 2.50
N VAL A 39 -1.93 -16.03 2.37
CA VAL A 39 -0.73 -16.50 1.65
C VAL A 39 -0.83 -16.21 0.15
N TRP A 40 -2.00 -16.43 -0.47
CA TRP A 40 -2.23 -16.09 -1.87
C TRP A 40 -2.12 -14.58 -2.13
N ALA A 41 -2.67 -13.75 -1.25
CA ALA A 41 -2.51 -12.30 -1.34
C ALA A 41 -1.04 -11.87 -1.17
N GLY A 42 -0.30 -12.49 -0.24
CA GLY A 42 1.14 -12.25 -0.06
C GLY A 42 1.97 -12.61 -1.29
N ALA A 43 1.66 -13.73 -1.95
CA ALA A 43 2.29 -14.08 -3.23
C ALA A 43 1.98 -13.05 -4.32
N GLY A 44 0.74 -12.56 -4.40
CA GLY A 44 0.36 -11.47 -5.31
C GLY A 44 1.17 -10.20 -5.08
N MET A 45 1.39 -9.81 -3.81
CA MET A 45 2.22 -8.66 -3.46
C MET A 45 3.67 -8.85 -3.90
N LEU A 46 4.28 -10.02 -3.69
CA LEU A 46 5.64 -10.30 -4.16
C LEU A 46 5.75 -10.21 -5.69
N VAL A 47 4.80 -10.80 -6.43
CA VAL A 47 4.76 -10.74 -7.89
C VAL A 47 4.69 -9.29 -8.37
N ALA A 48 3.78 -8.48 -7.81
CA ALA A 48 3.61 -7.08 -8.19
C ALA A 48 4.90 -6.27 -7.93
N THR A 49 5.44 -6.33 -6.71
CA THR A 49 6.64 -5.57 -6.33
C THR A 49 7.85 -5.95 -7.19
N LEU A 50 8.08 -7.25 -7.41
CA LEU A 50 9.22 -7.71 -8.23
C LEU A 50 9.06 -7.31 -9.70
N ALA A 51 7.84 -7.38 -10.24
CA ALA A 51 7.56 -6.92 -11.59
C ALA A 51 7.80 -5.42 -11.75
N THR A 52 7.50 -4.61 -10.72
CA THR A 52 7.74 -3.17 -10.77
C THR A 52 9.21 -2.85 -11.03
N PHE A 53 10.18 -3.58 -10.46
CA PHE A 53 11.61 -3.37 -10.75
C PHE A 53 12.00 -3.58 -12.22
N ALA A 54 11.21 -4.32 -12.99
CA ALA A 54 11.42 -4.53 -14.43
C ALA A 54 10.72 -3.48 -15.31
N THR A 55 10.07 -2.47 -14.71
CA THR A 55 9.42 -1.39 -15.47
C THR A 55 10.49 -0.55 -16.17
N PRO A 56 10.30 -0.20 -17.45
CA PRO A 56 11.22 0.67 -18.17
C PRO A 56 11.47 2.01 -17.45
N GLN A 57 12.67 2.55 -17.58
CA GLN A 57 13.09 3.83 -16.98
C GLN A 57 13.04 3.87 -15.44
N MET A 58 13.09 2.70 -14.78
CA MET A 58 13.27 2.64 -13.33
C MET A 58 14.68 3.13 -12.95
N GLU A 59 14.73 4.07 -12.01
CA GLU A 59 15.97 4.65 -11.48
C GLU A 59 15.99 4.54 -9.95
N ASN A 60 17.11 4.95 -9.33
CA ASN A 60 17.22 5.05 -7.87
C ASN A 60 17.01 3.73 -7.10
N PHE A 61 17.41 2.59 -7.69
CA PHE A 61 17.28 1.26 -7.09
C PHE A 61 17.78 1.16 -5.64
N ILE A 62 18.91 1.81 -5.31
CA ILE A 62 19.45 1.81 -3.95
C ILE A 62 18.47 2.47 -2.97
N LEU A 63 17.93 3.64 -3.31
CA LEU A 63 16.95 4.34 -2.46
C LEU A 63 15.67 3.52 -2.31
N MET A 64 15.19 2.89 -3.39
CA MET A 64 14.01 2.02 -3.36
C MET A 64 14.23 0.82 -2.42
N LEU A 65 15.36 0.13 -2.54
CA LEU A 65 15.68 -1.05 -1.72
C LEU A 65 15.87 -0.67 -0.24
N VAL A 66 16.52 0.46 0.05
CA VAL A 66 16.69 0.97 1.41
C VAL A 66 15.33 1.33 2.02
N ALA A 67 14.51 2.11 1.32
CA ALA A 67 13.19 2.49 1.81
C ALA A 67 12.28 1.27 2.04
N MET A 68 12.25 0.33 1.09
CA MET A 68 11.49 -0.91 1.20
C MET A 68 11.99 -1.79 2.35
N GLY A 69 13.31 -1.92 2.51
CA GLY A 69 13.93 -2.68 3.59
C GLY A 69 13.59 -2.10 4.96
N LEU A 70 13.78 -0.79 5.14
CA LEU A 70 13.46 -0.10 6.39
C LEU A 70 11.97 -0.22 6.74
N ALA A 71 11.08 0.08 5.79
CA ALA A 71 9.64 0.02 6.02
C ALA A 71 9.18 -1.40 6.35
N THR A 72 9.67 -2.40 5.61
CA THR A 72 9.30 -3.81 5.80
C THR A 72 9.80 -4.34 7.15
N VAL A 73 11.06 -4.06 7.51
CA VAL A 73 11.64 -4.50 8.79
C VAL A 73 10.91 -3.86 9.96
N LEU A 74 10.65 -2.55 9.92
CA LEU A 74 9.96 -1.84 10.99
C LEU A 74 8.52 -2.33 11.17
N ALA A 75 7.76 -2.44 10.08
CA ALA A 75 6.36 -2.91 10.11
C ALA A 75 6.26 -4.39 10.55
N TRP A 76 7.19 -5.22 10.09
CA TRP A 76 7.25 -6.62 10.52
C TRP A 76 7.57 -6.73 12.02
N TRP A 77 8.55 -5.97 12.48
CA TRP A 77 8.98 -6.00 13.88
C TRP A 77 7.86 -5.52 14.83
N SER A 78 7.26 -4.37 14.57
CA SER A 78 6.18 -3.83 15.40
C SER A 78 4.92 -4.70 15.34
N GLY A 79 4.56 -5.22 14.16
CA GLY A 79 3.41 -6.12 13.99
C GLY A 79 3.54 -7.46 14.69
N ARG A 80 4.76 -7.98 14.90
CA ARG A 80 4.99 -9.23 15.63
C ARG A 80 5.10 -9.08 17.14
N ARG A 81 5.42 -7.89 17.63
CA ARG A 81 5.67 -7.60 19.06
C ARG A 81 4.43 -7.16 19.82
N VAL A 82 3.42 -6.65 19.12
CA VAL A 82 2.19 -6.12 19.70
C VAL A 82 1.30 -7.22 20.27
N ALA A 83 0.60 -6.93 21.38
CA ALA A 83 -0.37 -7.86 21.96
C ALA A 83 -1.59 -8.04 21.04
N MET A 84 -2.27 -9.19 21.12
CA MET A 84 -3.46 -9.44 20.31
C MET A 84 -4.63 -8.49 20.65
N THR A 85 -4.69 -7.99 21.89
CA THR A 85 -5.65 -6.96 22.33
C THR A 85 -5.44 -5.62 21.66
N ASP A 86 -4.21 -5.37 21.22
CA ASP A 86 -3.73 -4.10 20.69
C ASP A 86 -3.74 -4.09 19.15
N MET A 87 -4.19 -5.19 18.52
CA MET A 87 -4.28 -5.32 17.06
C MET A 87 -5.14 -4.22 16.39
N PRO A 88 -6.28 -3.77 16.97
CA PRO A 88 -7.10 -2.74 16.33
C PRO A 88 -6.34 -1.45 16.03
N GLN A 89 -5.45 -1.00 16.92
CA GLN A 89 -4.70 0.24 16.71
C GLN A 89 -3.59 0.05 15.66
N MET A 90 -2.96 -1.12 15.61
CA MET A 90 -1.95 -1.41 14.60
C MET A 90 -2.56 -1.49 13.20
N VAL A 91 -3.77 -2.05 13.08
CA VAL A 91 -4.54 -2.03 11.82
C VAL A 91 -4.83 -0.59 11.41
N ALA A 92 -5.24 0.28 12.33
CA ALA A 92 -5.44 1.70 12.04
C ALA A 92 -4.14 2.36 11.55
N LEU A 93 -3.03 2.18 12.27
CA LEU A 93 -1.74 2.75 11.90
C LEU A 93 -1.30 2.32 10.49
N TYR A 94 -1.34 1.02 10.17
CA TYR A 94 -0.94 0.52 8.86
C TYR A 94 -1.88 0.94 7.74
N ASN A 95 -3.19 1.05 8.00
CA ASN A 95 -4.13 1.63 7.05
C ASN A 95 -3.80 3.09 6.76
N GLY A 96 -3.49 3.87 7.81
CA GLY A 96 -3.04 5.24 7.70
C GLY A 96 -1.80 5.37 6.82
N MET A 97 -0.75 4.59 7.08
CA MET A 97 0.48 4.61 6.28
C MET A 97 0.22 4.33 4.78
N GLY A 98 -0.72 3.43 4.46
CA GLY A 98 -1.16 3.20 3.08
C GLY A 98 -1.84 4.42 2.44
N GLY A 99 -2.70 5.12 3.20
CA GLY A 99 -3.29 6.39 2.77
C GLY A 99 -2.25 7.49 2.56
N GLY A 100 -1.28 7.60 3.47
CA GLY A 100 -0.16 8.54 3.36
C GLY A 100 0.71 8.28 2.13
N ALA A 101 0.97 7.01 1.80
CA ALA A 101 1.67 6.63 0.58
C ALA A 101 0.90 7.06 -0.69
N ALA A 102 -0.42 6.84 -0.74
CA ALA A 102 -1.26 7.29 -1.85
C ALA A 102 -1.23 8.83 -2.01
N ALA A 103 -1.26 9.57 -0.89
CA ALA A 103 -1.15 11.02 -0.89
C ALA A 103 0.23 11.50 -1.37
N ALA A 104 1.31 10.85 -0.94
CA ALA A 104 2.66 11.18 -1.38
C ALA A 104 2.84 10.94 -2.89
N ILE A 105 2.32 9.83 -3.43
CA ILE A 105 2.37 9.54 -4.87
C ILE A 105 1.67 10.65 -5.67
N GLY A 106 0.44 11.00 -5.30
CA GLY A 106 -0.28 12.06 -6.00
C GLY A 106 0.37 13.44 -5.87
N ALA A 107 0.94 13.76 -4.70
CA ALA A 107 1.70 15.00 -4.50
C ALA A 107 2.96 15.06 -5.38
N VAL A 108 3.75 13.98 -5.44
CA VAL A 108 4.96 13.94 -6.28
C VAL A 108 4.61 14.10 -7.76
N GLU A 109 3.56 13.41 -8.25
CA GLU A 109 3.14 13.55 -9.65
C GLU A 109 2.62 14.95 -9.98
N LEU A 110 1.86 15.59 -9.09
CA LEU A 110 1.38 16.97 -9.29
C LEU A 110 2.51 18.01 -9.22
N LEU A 111 3.55 17.76 -8.41
CA LEU A 111 4.71 18.65 -8.28
C LEU A 111 5.76 18.46 -9.37
N ARG A 112 5.74 17.33 -10.09
CA ARG A 112 6.70 17.00 -11.14
C ARG A 112 6.68 18.00 -12.30
N GLY A 113 5.58 18.72 -12.45
CA GLY A 113 5.37 19.68 -13.54
C GLY A 113 5.15 18.99 -14.88
N GLY A 114 4.60 19.74 -15.84
CA GLY A 114 4.23 19.26 -17.16
C GLY A 114 2.73 19.35 -17.43
N GLU A 115 2.35 19.20 -18.69
CA GLU A 115 0.93 19.18 -19.06
C GLU A 115 0.34 17.80 -18.73
N HIS A 116 -0.64 17.81 -17.82
CA HIS A 116 -1.44 16.64 -17.51
C HIS A 116 -2.84 16.81 -18.09
N ALA A 117 -3.39 15.71 -18.62
CA ALA A 117 -4.81 15.68 -18.96
C ALA A 117 -5.65 16.00 -17.71
N LEU A 118 -6.75 16.77 -17.87
CA LEU A 118 -7.62 17.14 -16.76
C LEU A 118 -8.07 15.93 -15.92
N ALA A 119 -8.38 14.81 -16.58
CA ALA A 119 -8.77 13.57 -15.90
C ALA A 119 -7.68 13.06 -14.95
N PHE A 120 -6.41 13.13 -15.34
CA PHE A 120 -5.29 12.74 -14.49
C PHE A 120 -5.20 13.65 -13.26
N VAL A 121 -5.27 14.97 -13.46
CA VAL A 121 -5.21 15.95 -12.36
C VAL A 121 -6.33 15.70 -11.36
N VAL A 122 -7.56 15.51 -11.84
CA VAL A 122 -8.71 15.23 -10.97
C VAL A 122 -8.51 13.95 -10.15
N LEU A 123 -8.05 12.87 -10.77
CA LEU A 123 -7.80 11.60 -10.08
C LEU A 123 -6.64 11.69 -9.08
N ALA A 124 -5.55 12.38 -9.43
CA ALA A 124 -4.40 12.58 -8.56
C ALA A 124 -4.77 13.42 -7.33
N VAL A 125 -5.52 14.52 -7.51
CA VAL A 125 -6.01 15.37 -6.43
C VAL A 125 -6.99 14.61 -5.55
N ALA A 126 -7.98 13.94 -6.14
CA ALA A 126 -8.96 13.16 -5.37
C ALA A 126 -8.30 12.04 -4.55
N GLY A 127 -7.40 11.28 -5.17
CA GLY A 127 -6.63 10.23 -4.49
C GLY A 127 -5.77 10.79 -3.37
N SER A 128 -5.15 11.96 -3.57
CA SER A 128 -4.32 12.60 -2.55
C SER A 128 -5.12 13.08 -1.36
N ILE A 129 -6.29 13.69 -1.59
CA ILE A 129 -7.19 14.14 -0.53
C ILE A 129 -7.70 12.93 0.27
N ILE A 130 -8.16 11.87 -0.40
CA ILE A 130 -8.63 10.65 0.25
C ILE A 130 -7.49 10.02 1.07
N GLY A 131 -6.28 9.94 0.51
CA GLY A 131 -5.09 9.44 1.19
C GLY A 131 -4.73 10.24 2.43
N ALA A 132 -4.74 11.57 2.35
CA ALA A 132 -4.42 12.46 3.47
C ALA A 132 -5.47 12.39 4.59
N ILE A 133 -6.76 12.28 4.24
CA ILE A 133 -7.84 12.06 5.20
C ILE A 133 -7.69 10.70 5.88
N ALA A 134 -7.43 9.64 5.11
CA ALA A 134 -7.22 8.30 5.64
C ALA A 134 -6.00 8.25 6.57
N PHE A 135 -4.90 8.91 6.20
CA PHE A 135 -3.69 9.01 7.02
C PHE A 135 -3.97 9.72 8.35
N SER A 136 -4.47 10.96 8.30
CA SER A 136 -4.74 11.76 9.49
C SER A 136 -5.79 11.13 10.40
N GLY A 137 -6.89 10.63 9.84
CA GLY A 137 -7.94 9.92 10.58
C GLY A 137 -7.42 8.66 11.27
N SER A 138 -6.57 7.89 10.60
CA SER A 138 -5.96 6.69 11.15
C SER A 138 -4.97 6.99 12.29
N LEU A 139 -4.20 8.07 12.20
CA LEU A 139 -3.32 8.48 13.30
C LEU A 139 -4.11 8.86 14.55
N ILE A 140 -5.23 9.56 14.38
CA ILE A 140 -6.13 9.88 15.50
C ILE A 140 -6.79 8.61 16.06
N ALA A 141 -7.20 7.67 15.21
CA ALA A 141 -7.76 6.38 15.64
C ALA A 141 -6.73 5.56 16.43
N PHE A 142 -5.49 5.49 15.95
CA PHE A 142 -4.38 4.86 16.64
C PHE A 142 -4.13 5.51 18.01
N ALA A 143 -3.99 6.84 18.06
CA ALA A 143 -3.71 7.57 19.30
C ALA A 143 -4.83 7.39 20.35
N LYS A 144 -6.09 7.26 19.91
CA LYS A 144 -7.22 6.99 20.81
C LYS A 144 -7.19 5.58 21.37
N LEU A 145 -7.00 4.56 20.52
CA LEU A 145 -6.96 3.17 20.94
C LEU A 145 -5.73 2.87 21.82
N GLN A 146 -4.60 3.51 21.54
CA GLN A 146 -3.38 3.44 22.34
C GLN A 146 -3.51 4.17 23.70
N GLY A 147 -4.59 4.91 23.93
CA GLY A 147 -4.83 5.64 25.18
C GLY A 147 -4.08 6.97 25.31
N TRP A 148 -3.42 7.44 24.25
CA TRP A 148 -2.79 8.78 24.19
C TRP A 148 -3.84 9.90 24.11
N MET A 149 -5.02 9.60 23.54
CA MET A 149 -6.17 10.50 23.46
C MET A 149 -7.41 9.83 24.06
N ARG A 150 -8.06 10.44 25.06
CA ARG A 150 -9.10 9.76 25.86
C ARG A 150 -10.53 10.25 25.68
N LYS A 151 -10.72 11.53 25.34
CA LYS A 151 -12.06 12.16 25.30
C LYS A 151 -12.46 12.53 23.88
N PRO A 152 -13.77 12.52 23.56
CA PRO A 152 -14.28 13.19 22.37
C PRO A 152 -13.85 14.66 22.41
N VAL A 153 -13.14 15.09 21.38
CA VAL A 153 -12.80 16.51 21.20
C VAL A 153 -14.07 17.20 20.69
N ARG A 154 -14.55 18.20 21.43
CA ARG A 154 -15.68 19.05 21.09
C ARG A 154 -15.19 20.49 21.16
N PHE A 155 -15.60 21.32 20.21
CA PHE A 155 -15.27 22.74 20.12
C PHE A 155 -16.57 23.53 19.96
#